data_AF-A0A093Z6Y6-F1
#
_entry.id   AF-A0A093Z6Y6-F1
#
_cell.length_a   1.000
_cell.length_b   1.000
_cell.length_c   1.000
_cell.angle_alpha   90.00
_cell.angle_beta   90.00
_cell.angle_gamma   90.00
#
_symmetry.space_group_name_H-M   'P 1'
#
loop_
_entity.id
_entity.type
_entity.pdbx_description
1 polymer ?
#
loop_
_entity_poly.entity_id
_entity_poly.type
_entity_poly.pdbx_seq_one_letter_code
_entity_poly.pdbx_strand_id
1 'polypeptide(L)'
;MEALQLELARLQKDASLSQSIEDVDKVLEQLCNAREAIAADSNTASITLAKLQNPFKQGLDRVTDDLKKIYSAHNKYGKALDKNLSQKSLPSETLSTDYDALASHPTLINRAIAMHLLREGQFGVASTFIEEAHASPPEAKPTPGTPNPYPGDEEEFTSLKSQELQAKFSNMYTILAQLRERNLLPAIEWAREHSSELEKRGSNLEFELTKLQYVWLFQGPGVNGLPDDSRNGLLGAITYARENFGRFQARFLRDIQQLSAAMAFESNLQDSPYRHTFETDSAWSEVAQSFTREFCSLLGLSADSPLYISVTAGAIALPTLLKLANIMKEKRTEWTTQHELPVEIPLPRSMTYHAIFVCPVSKEQSTEQNPPMMMPCGHVVAKESLQRLSKGYCWAGRFGDRSNKWTKAPTDSVHAAPQERGPGHGRLTKVPVTIVESNSRYVQEQWGGYYSNASRTAWTKWGLGEIRKEESDMSHRPRVASLRSTYCRQI
;
A
#
# COMPACT_ATOMS: atom_id res chain seq x y z
N MET A 1 3.17 -22.57 9.47
CA MET A 1 2.52 -21.59 8.57
C MET A 1 1.90 -22.26 7.34
N GLU A 2 2.63 -23.07 6.56
CA GLU A 2 2.05 -23.75 5.38
C GLU A 2 0.81 -24.62 5.68
N ALA A 3 0.83 -25.40 6.76
CA ALA A 3 -0.33 -26.19 7.18
C ALA A 3 -1.55 -25.32 7.55
N LEU A 4 -1.32 -24.11 8.08
CA LEU A 4 -2.35 -23.14 8.44
C LEU A 4 -2.92 -22.47 7.19
N GLN A 5 -2.05 -22.12 6.23
CA GLN A 5 -2.45 -21.58 4.92
C GLN A 5 -3.24 -22.60 4.11
N LEU A 6 -2.88 -23.89 4.18
CA LEU A 6 -3.63 -24.97 3.53
C LEU A 6 -5.04 -25.11 4.12
N GLU A 7 -5.17 -25.10 5.45
CA GLU A 7 -6.47 -25.17 6.10
C GLU A 7 -7.30 -23.88 5.92
N LEU A 8 -6.65 -22.71 5.84
CA LEU A 8 -7.31 -21.45 5.46
C LEU A 8 -7.86 -21.52 4.03
N ALA A 9 -7.06 -22.03 3.07
CA ALA A 9 -7.50 -22.18 1.69
C ALA A 9 -8.66 -23.19 1.58
N ARG A 10 -8.65 -24.26 2.37
CA ARG A 10 -9.79 -25.20 2.50
C ARG A 10 -11.01 -24.52 3.09
N LEU A 11 -10.86 -23.73 4.15
CA LEU A 11 -11.96 -22.97 4.75
C LEU A 11 -12.54 -21.98 3.73
N GLN A 12 -11.71 -21.24 3.01
CA GLN A 12 -12.17 -20.29 1.98
C GLN A 12 -12.93 -20.98 0.84
N LYS A 13 -12.53 -22.20 0.49
CA LYS A 13 -13.20 -23.01 -0.54
C LYS A 13 -14.52 -23.62 -0.04
N ASP A 14 -14.52 -24.17 1.18
CA ASP A 14 -15.61 -25.02 1.68
C ASP A 14 -16.60 -24.27 2.60
N ALA A 15 -16.27 -23.06 3.07
CA ALA A 15 -17.07 -22.27 4.01
C ALA A 15 -17.86 -21.13 3.36
N SER A 16 -18.14 -21.20 2.06
CA SER A 16 -19.07 -20.28 1.42
C SER A 16 -20.52 -20.70 1.74
N LEU A 17 -21.27 -19.81 2.39
CA LEU A 17 -22.71 -20.01 2.63
C LEU A 17 -23.56 -19.94 1.34
N SER A 18 -22.96 -19.65 0.19
CA SER A 18 -23.64 -19.51 -1.11
C SER A 18 -24.51 -20.72 -1.45
N GLN A 19 -23.97 -21.94 -1.33
CA GLN A 19 -24.73 -23.16 -1.63
C GLN A 19 -25.93 -23.34 -0.68
N SER A 20 -25.75 -23.03 0.60
CA SER A 20 -26.82 -23.08 1.59
C SER A 20 -27.88 -22.02 1.33
N ILE A 21 -27.49 -20.82 0.89
CA ILE A 21 -28.42 -19.75 0.51
C ILE A 21 -29.23 -20.17 -0.72
N GLU A 22 -28.58 -20.69 -1.77
CA GLU A 22 -29.28 -21.19 -2.95
C GLU A 22 -30.28 -22.31 -2.63
N ASP A 23 -29.92 -23.21 -1.71
CA ASP A 23 -30.81 -24.30 -1.30
C ASP A 23 -31.97 -23.80 -0.42
N VAL A 24 -31.76 -22.77 0.40
CA VAL A 24 -32.85 -22.06 1.11
C VAL A 24 -33.77 -21.35 0.11
N ASP A 25 -33.23 -20.69 -0.90
CA ASP A 25 -34.01 -20.00 -1.94
C ASP A 25 -34.88 -20.98 -2.74
N LYS A 26 -34.34 -22.15 -3.11
CA LYS A 26 -35.13 -23.23 -3.76
C LYS A 26 -36.26 -23.72 -2.86
N VAL A 27 -36.02 -23.85 -1.55
CA VAL A 27 -37.05 -24.24 -0.59
C VAL A 27 -38.13 -23.15 -0.47
N LEU A 28 -37.73 -21.88 -0.44
CA LEU A 28 -38.66 -20.74 -0.44
C LEU A 28 -39.51 -20.72 -1.72
N GLU A 29 -38.90 -20.93 -2.89
CA GLU A 29 -39.60 -21.01 -4.17
C GLU A 29 -40.64 -22.14 -4.17
N GLN A 30 -40.29 -23.32 -3.65
CA GLN A 30 -41.23 -24.45 -3.51
C GLN A 30 -42.43 -24.10 -2.60
N LEU A 31 -42.19 -23.41 -1.48
CA LEU A 31 -43.25 -22.97 -0.57
C LEU A 31 -44.14 -21.90 -1.22
N CYS A 32 -43.56 -20.95 -1.95
CA CYS A 32 -44.29 -19.91 -2.68
C CYS A 32 -45.18 -20.50 -3.77
N ASN A 33 -44.64 -21.41 -4.58
CA ASN A 33 -45.38 -22.11 -5.64
C ASN A 33 -46.53 -22.95 -5.06
N ALA A 34 -46.30 -23.63 -3.94
CA ALA A 34 -47.35 -24.38 -3.25
C ALA A 34 -48.46 -23.46 -2.71
N ARG A 35 -48.10 -22.32 -2.12
CA ARG A 35 -49.06 -21.31 -1.64
C ARG A 35 -49.92 -20.77 -2.79
N GLU A 36 -49.32 -20.46 -3.93
CA GLU A 36 -50.03 -19.95 -5.11
C GLU A 36 -50.97 -20.99 -5.72
N ALA A 37 -50.55 -22.25 -5.80
CA ALA A 37 -51.41 -23.34 -6.28
C ALA A 37 -52.64 -23.54 -5.38
N ILE A 38 -52.47 -23.44 -4.05
CA ILE A 38 -53.58 -23.53 -3.08
C ILE A 38 -54.51 -22.32 -3.17
N ALA A 39 -53.96 -21.13 -3.40
CA ALA A 39 -54.75 -19.92 -3.58
C ALA A 39 -55.56 -19.95 -4.88
N ALA A 40 -55.05 -20.60 -5.94
CA ALA A 40 -55.74 -20.73 -7.22
C ALA A 40 -56.88 -21.77 -7.19
N ASP A 41 -56.71 -22.90 -6.49
CA ASP A 41 -57.77 -23.90 -6.30
C ASP A 41 -57.72 -24.53 -4.91
N SER A 42 -58.68 -24.13 -4.07
CA SER A 42 -58.81 -24.57 -2.68
C SER A 42 -59.00 -26.08 -2.53
N ASN A 43 -59.54 -26.77 -3.54
CA ASN A 43 -59.77 -28.22 -3.50
C ASN A 43 -58.47 -29.03 -3.71
N THR A 44 -57.40 -28.41 -4.20
CA THR A 44 -56.11 -29.08 -4.44
C THR A 44 -55.18 -29.08 -3.21
N ALA A 45 -55.58 -28.44 -2.12
CA ALA A 45 -54.72 -28.19 -0.96
C ALA A 45 -54.10 -29.46 -0.35
N SER A 46 -54.89 -30.53 -0.18
CA SER A 46 -54.41 -31.79 0.38
C SER A 46 -53.37 -32.47 -0.53
N ILE A 47 -53.57 -32.43 -1.84
CA ILE A 47 -52.68 -33.04 -2.84
C ILE A 47 -51.39 -32.23 -2.96
N THR A 48 -51.47 -30.90 -2.97
CA THR A 48 -50.32 -30.00 -3.07
C THR A 48 -49.44 -30.11 -1.83
N LEU A 49 -50.02 -30.14 -0.63
CA LEU A 49 -49.27 -30.36 0.62
C LEU A 49 -48.61 -31.74 0.68
N ALA A 50 -49.31 -32.80 0.25
CA ALA A 50 -48.75 -34.15 0.20
C ALA A 50 -47.55 -34.24 -0.78
N LYS A 51 -47.62 -33.55 -1.92
CA LYS A 51 -46.52 -33.49 -2.90
C LYS A 51 -45.34 -32.65 -2.39
N LEU A 52 -45.59 -31.62 -1.59
CA LEU A 52 -44.58 -30.72 -1.04
C LEU A 52 -43.79 -31.33 0.12
N GLN A 53 -44.40 -32.24 0.88
CA GLN A 53 -43.83 -32.79 2.12
C GLN A 53 -42.43 -33.41 1.92
N ASN A 54 -42.24 -34.21 0.87
CA ASN A 54 -40.98 -34.89 0.60
C ASN A 54 -39.89 -33.94 0.04
N PRO A 55 -40.16 -33.12 -1.00
CA PRO A 55 -39.21 -32.12 -1.49
C PRO A 55 -38.76 -31.12 -0.42
N PHE A 56 -39.70 -30.62 0.39
CA PHE A 56 -39.40 -29.67 1.47
C PHE A 56 -38.46 -30.29 2.52
N LYS A 57 -38.75 -31.52 2.95
CA LYS A 57 -37.88 -32.24 3.89
C LYS A 57 -36.49 -32.48 3.31
N GLN A 58 -36.41 -32.91 2.05
CA GLN A 58 -35.12 -33.09 1.36
C GLN A 58 -34.34 -31.78 1.24
N GLY A 59 -35.02 -30.65 0.99
CA GLY A 59 -34.40 -29.33 0.99
C GLY A 59 -33.81 -28.95 2.35
N LEU A 60 -34.58 -29.13 3.43
CA LEU A 60 -34.09 -28.89 4.79
C LEU A 60 -32.91 -29.81 5.18
N ASP A 61 -32.96 -31.08 4.79
CA ASP A 61 -31.87 -32.02 5.04
C ASP A 61 -30.59 -31.60 4.30
N ARG A 62 -30.70 -31.11 3.06
CA ARG A 62 -29.56 -30.56 2.30
C ARG A 62 -28.96 -29.32 2.93
N VAL A 63 -29.81 -28.35 3.33
CA VAL A 63 -29.36 -27.15 4.06
C VAL A 63 -28.62 -27.54 5.34
N THR A 64 -29.14 -28.52 6.07
CA THR A 64 -28.51 -29.02 7.30
C THR A 64 -27.15 -29.68 7.01
N ASP A 65 -27.04 -30.47 5.95
CA ASP A 65 -25.79 -31.15 5.58
C ASP A 65 -24.74 -30.17 5.06
N ASP A 66 -25.13 -29.11 4.36
CA ASP A 66 -24.21 -28.06 3.95
C ASP A 66 -23.70 -27.25 5.14
N LEU A 67 -24.56 -26.92 6.09
CA LEU A 67 -24.14 -26.28 7.35
C LEU A 67 -23.15 -27.17 8.12
N LYS A 68 -23.36 -28.49 8.19
CA LYS A 68 -22.41 -29.43 8.83
C LYS A 68 -21.02 -29.38 8.18
N LYS A 69 -20.94 -29.25 6.85
CA LYS A 69 -19.65 -29.11 6.14
C LYS A 69 -18.92 -27.85 6.60
N ILE A 70 -19.63 -26.72 6.68
CA ILE A 70 -19.09 -25.43 7.15
C ILE A 70 -18.60 -25.55 8.59
N TYR A 71 -19.42 -26.07 9.50
CA TYR A 71 -19.01 -26.29 10.90
C TYR A 71 -17.79 -27.20 11.02
N SER A 72 -17.71 -28.26 10.21
CA SER A 72 -16.56 -29.16 10.17
C SER A 72 -15.29 -28.44 9.71
N ALA A 73 -15.37 -27.66 8.64
CA ALA A 73 -14.26 -26.86 8.13
C ALA A 73 -13.79 -25.83 9.17
N HIS A 74 -14.71 -25.13 9.81
CA HIS A 74 -14.41 -24.15 10.86
C HIS A 74 -13.74 -24.81 12.07
N ASN A 75 -14.20 -25.98 12.50
CA ASN A 75 -13.62 -26.72 13.62
C ASN A 75 -12.20 -27.25 13.29
N LYS A 76 -11.97 -27.71 12.05
CA LYS A 76 -10.63 -28.12 11.59
C LYS A 76 -9.66 -26.94 11.56
N TYR A 77 -10.10 -25.81 11.01
CA TYR A 77 -9.33 -24.58 11.00
C TYR A 77 -9.03 -24.09 12.43
N GLY A 78 -10.03 -24.09 13.32
CA GLY A 78 -9.85 -23.74 14.74
C GLY A 78 -8.81 -24.63 15.44
N LYS A 79 -8.87 -25.95 15.24
CA LYS A 79 -7.85 -26.86 15.78
C LYS A 79 -6.45 -26.62 15.21
N ALA A 80 -6.36 -26.29 13.91
CA ALA A 80 -5.09 -25.94 13.28
C ALA A 80 -4.54 -24.63 13.84
N LEU A 81 -5.42 -23.65 14.06
CA LEU A 81 -5.11 -22.38 14.70
C LEU A 81 -4.57 -22.63 16.12
N ASP A 82 -5.30 -23.36 16.96
CA ASP A 82 -4.90 -23.68 18.34
C ASP A 82 -3.56 -24.40 18.40
N LYS A 83 -3.28 -25.32 17.46
CA LYS A 83 -2.01 -26.04 17.41
C LYS A 83 -0.82 -25.14 17.05
N ASN A 84 -1.04 -24.12 16.22
CA ASN A 84 0.02 -23.23 15.74
C ASN A 84 0.14 -21.93 16.56
N LEU A 85 -0.93 -21.51 17.25
CA LEU A 85 -1.04 -20.29 18.04
C LEU A 85 -1.38 -20.55 19.51
N SER A 86 -1.16 -21.78 20.01
CA SER A 86 -1.55 -22.15 21.38
C SER A 86 -1.07 -21.11 22.40
N GLN A 87 -1.97 -20.57 23.22
CA GLN A 87 -1.68 -19.60 24.28
C GLN A 87 -0.53 -20.03 25.22
N LYS A 88 -0.19 -21.33 25.28
CA LYS A 88 0.99 -21.85 25.98
C LYS A 88 2.33 -21.25 25.50
N SER A 89 2.41 -20.71 24.28
CA SER A 89 3.63 -20.07 23.75
C SER A 89 3.71 -18.56 24.03
N LEU A 90 2.65 -17.96 24.55
CA LEU A 90 2.64 -16.60 25.08
C LEU A 90 2.62 -16.74 26.59
N PRO A 91 3.78 -16.79 27.26
CA PRO A 91 3.76 -16.96 28.69
C PRO A 91 3.26 -15.63 29.25
N SER A 92 2.01 -15.64 29.70
CA SER A 92 1.40 -14.55 30.47
C SER A 92 2.23 -14.21 31.72
N GLU A 93 3.18 -15.07 32.10
CA GLU A 93 4.15 -14.86 33.17
C GLU A 93 5.54 -14.36 32.71
N THR A 94 5.92 -14.41 31.42
CA THR A 94 7.29 -14.03 30.99
C THR A 94 7.35 -12.66 30.35
N LEU A 95 6.32 -12.28 29.58
CA LEU A 95 6.14 -10.89 29.21
C LEU A 95 5.43 -10.26 30.40
N SER A 96 6.19 -9.64 31.30
CA SER A 96 5.66 -9.03 32.52
C SER A 96 4.35 -8.31 32.23
N THR A 97 3.23 -8.89 32.68
CA THR A 97 1.89 -8.30 32.64
C THR A 97 1.81 -6.99 33.42
N ASP A 98 2.89 -6.62 34.11
CA ASP A 98 3.03 -5.40 34.88
C ASP A 98 3.21 -4.15 34.01
N TYR A 99 3.44 -4.30 32.71
CA TYR A 99 3.63 -3.18 31.77
C TYR A 99 2.63 -3.20 30.61
N ASP A 100 1.33 -3.22 30.92
CA ASP A 100 0.29 -2.92 29.94
C ASP A 100 0.24 -1.41 29.67
N ALA A 101 1.12 -0.94 28.77
CA ALA A 101 1.22 0.46 28.38
C ALA A 101 -0.07 1.02 27.75
N LEU A 102 -0.95 0.14 27.27
CA LEU A 102 -2.22 0.52 26.62
C LEU A 102 -3.39 0.57 27.62
N ALA A 103 -3.24 0.02 28.83
CA ALA A 103 -4.29 0.01 29.85
C ALA A 103 -4.77 1.42 30.23
N SER A 104 -3.90 2.42 30.10
CA SER A 104 -4.23 3.82 30.36
C SER A 104 -4.92 4.53 29.19
N HIS A 105 -4.95 3.93 28.00
CA HIS A 105 -5.51 4.53 26.79
C HIS A 105 -6.45 3.59 26.02
N PRO A 106 -7.48 2.99 26.66
CA PRO A 106 -8.35 2.04 25.99
C PRO A 106 -9.22 2.69 24.89
N THR A 107 -9.49 3.99 24.99
CA THR A 107 -10.20 4.78 23.96
C THR A 107 -9.42 4.87 22.65
N LEU A 108 -8.09 4.98 22.71
CA LEU A 108 -7.22 4.99 21.53
C LEU A 108 -7.28 3.65 20.78
N ILE A 109 -7.34 2.54 21.51
CA ILE A 109 -7.49 1.21 20.90
C ILE A 109 -8.82 1.12 20.18
N ASN A 110 -9.92 1.49 20.84
CA ASN A 110 -11.25 1.47 20.23
C ASN A 110 -11.30 2.35 18.99
N ARG A 111 -10.72 3.55 19.05
CA ARG A 111 -10.60 4.44 17.88
C ARG A 111 -9.79 3.80 16.75
N ALA A 112 -8.66 3.16 17.06
CA ALA A 112 -7.83 2.49 16.06
C ALA A 112 -8.57 1.33 15.39
N ILE A 113 -9.34 0.55 16.15
CA ILE A 113 -10.19 -0.54 15.66
C ILE A 113 -11.31 0.01 14.77
N ALA A 114 -12.08 0.99 15.25
CA ALA A 114 -13.16 1.61 14.49
C ALA A 114 -12.66 2.20 13.16
N MET A 115 -11.56 2.96 13.20
CA MET A 115 -10.93 3.52 12.01
C MET A 115 -10.43 2.45 11.05
N HIS A 116 -9.89 1.35 11.55
CA HIS A 116 -9.47 0.24 10.71
C HIS A 116 -10.67 -0.41 10.02
N LEU A 117 -11.75 -0.69 10.74
CA LEU A 117 -12.98 -1.26 10.17
C LEU A 117 -13.58 -0.37 9.07
N LEU A 118 -13.62 0.96 9.30
CA LEU A 118 -14.06 1.91 8.28
C LEU A 118 -13.17 1.90 7.04
N ARG A 119 -11.85 1.85 7.22
CA ARG A 119 -10.88 1.79 6.12
C ARG A 119 -10.97 0.50 5.31
N GLU A 120 -11.32 -0.62 5.95
CA GLU A 120 -11.55 -1.92 5.31
C GLU A 120 -12.95 -2.05 4.68
N GLY A 121 -13.78 -1.01 4.76
CA GLY A 121 -15.13 -1.00 4.20
C GLY A 121 -16.15 -1.80 5.01
N GLN A 122 -15.79 -2.22 6.22
CA GLN A 122 -16.66 -2.96 7.14
C GLN A 122 -17.57 -2.00 7.91
N PHE A 123 -18.37 -1.22 7.18
CA PHE A 123 -19.13 -0.11 7.75
C PHE A 123 -20.15 -0.54 8.80
N GLY A 124 -20.89 -1.63 8.55
CA GLY A 124 -21.88 -2.13 9.51
C GLY A 124 -21.23 -2.59 10.82
N VAL A 125 -20.12 -3.33 10.72
CA VAL A 125 -19.35 -3.78 11.90
C VAL A 125 -18.76 -2.59 12.64
N ALA A 126 -18.24 -1.59 11.91
CA ALA A 126 -17.73 -0.36 12.51
C ALA A 126 -18.82 0.37 13.30
N SER A 127 -20.02 0.54 12.72
CA SER A 127 -21.15 1.19 13.38
C SER A 127 -21.55 0.46 14.67
N THR A 128 -21.74 -0.86 14.60
CA THR A 128 -22.08 -1.67 15.79
C THR A 128 -20.99 -1.59 16.85
N PHE A 129 -19.71 -1.71 16.45
CA PHE A 129 -18.59 -1.60 17.39
C PHE A 129 -18.53 -0.24 18.08
N ILE A 130 -18.75 0.84 17.33
CA ILE A 130 -18.77 2.21 17.88
C ILE A 130 -19.92 2.36 18.88
N GLU A 131 -21.13 1.89 18.53
CA GLU A 131 -22.30 1.91 19.41
C GLU A 131 -22.04 1.13 20.71
N GLU A 132 -21.48 -0.07 20.62
CA GLU A 132 -21.12 -0.89 21.79
C GLU A 132 -20.03 -0.23 22.64
N ALA A 133 -18.99 0.34 22.01
CA ALA A 133 -17.90 1.02 22.69
C ALA A 133 -18.37 2.30 23.42
N HIS A 134 -19.37 3.01 22.88
CA HIS A 134 -19.99 4.14 23.57
C HIS A 134 -20.96 3.71 24.66
N ALA A 135 -21.70 2.63 24.47
CA ALA A 135 -22.64 2.10 25.47
C ALA A 135 -21.92 1.53 26.69
N SER A 136 -20.71 0.98 26.51
CA SER A 136 -19.87 0.43 27.58
C SER A 136 -18.43 0.97 27.46
N PRO A 137 -18.19 2.23 27.86
CA PRO A 137 -16.88 2.84 27.73
C PRO A 137 -15.85 2.11 28.61
N PRO A 138 -14.67 1.79 28.06
CA PRO A 138 -13.66 1.05 28.81
C PRO A 138 -13.01 1.92 29.89
N GLU A 139 -12.77 1.33 31.06
CA GLU A 139 -12.09 2.01 32.18
C GLU A 139 -10.57 2.05 31.95
N ALA A 140 -9.99 3.26 31.99
CA ALA A 140 -8.55 3.45 31.94
C ALA A 140 -7.89 3.09 33.29
N LYS A 141 -6.81 2.32 33.25
CA LYS A 141 -6.03 1.94 34.44
C LYS A 141 -4.71 2.70 34.51
N PRO A 142 -4.26 3.12 35.70
CA PRO A 142 -2.94 3.72 35.88
C PRO A 142 -1.82 2.77 35.43
N THR A 143 -0.81 3.32 34.76
CA THR A 143 0.41 2.60 34.38
C THR A 143 1.64 3.40 34.85
N PRO A 144 2.83 2.80 34.96
CA PRO A 144 4.03 3.53 35.39
C PRO A 144 4.36 4.76 34.53
N GLY A 145 4.04 4.72 33.23
CA GLY A 145 4.22 5.84 32.30
C GLY A 145 3.10 6.88 32.33
N THR A 146 1.90 6.51 32.79
CA THR A 146 0.74 7.41 32.96
C THR A 146 0.04 7.12 34.29
N PRO A 147 0.53 7.67 35.41
CA PRO A 147 0.03 7.35 36.76
C PRO A 147 -1.37 7.90 37.04
N ASN A 148 -1.77 8.95 36.31
CA ASN A 148 -3.10 9.53 36.40
C ASN A 148 -3.71 9.60 35.00
N PRO A 149 -4.36 8.52 34.53
CA PRO A 149 -5.05 8.53 33.25
C PRO A 149 -6.20 9.54 33.34
N TYR A 150 -6.02 10.71 32.74
CA TYR A 150 -7.07 11.71 32.69
C TYR A 150 -7.94 11.42 31.45
N PRO A 151 -9.27 11.24 31.60
CA PRO A 151 -10.18 11.26 30.46
C PRO A 151 -10.33 12.71 30.00
N GLY A 152 -9.32 13.26 29.32
CA GLY A 152 -9.40 14.65 28.84
C GLY A 152 -8.75 14.86 27.48
N ASP A 153 -9.47 15.67 26.71
CA ASP A 153 -9.14 16.32 25.44
C ASP A 153 -8.93 15.41 24.22
N GLU A 154 -9.35 14.15 24.27
CA GLU A 154 -9.71 13.42 23.05
C GLU A 154 -11.18 13.65 22.76
N GLU A 155 -11.50 14.80 22.14
CA GLU A 155 -12.80 15.01 21.51
C GLU A 155 -13.19 13.72 20.80
N GLU A 156 -14.27 13.13 21.32
CA GLU A 156 -14.84 11.87 20.89
C GLU A 156 -14.65 11.70 19.39
N PHE A 157 -14.34 10.47 18.99
CA PHE A 157 -14.76 9.97 17.69
C PHE A 157 -16.30 10.04 17.67
N THR A 158 -16.85 11.24 17.59
CA THR A 158 -18.26 11.50 17.73
C THR A 158 -18.95 10.73 16.62
N SER A 159 -20.13 10.20 16.90
CA SER A 159 -20.94 9.51 15.88
C SER A 159 -21.04 10.34 14.59
N LEU A 160 -21.06 11.67 14.69
CA LEU A 160 -21.01 12.61 13.56
C LEU A 160 -19.70 12.54 12.74
N LYS A 161 -18.52 12.61 13.38
CA LYS A 161 -17.23 12.44 12.68
C LYS A 161 -17.12 11.03 12.06
N SER A 162 -17.67 10.01 12.70
CA SER A 162 -17.74 8.65 12.17
C SER A 162 -18.62 8.56 10.91
N GLN A 163 -19.79 9.18 10.91
CA GLN A 163 -20.71 9.16 9.77
C GLN A 163 -20.14 9.89 8.54
N GLU A 164 -19.49 11.04 8.74
CA GLU A 164 -18.82 11.75 7.65
C GLU A 164 -17.67 10.93 7.06
N LEU A 165 -16.86 10.30 7.91
CA LEU A 165 -15.79 9.41 7.47
C LEU A 165 -16.34 8.18 6.75
N GLN A 166 -17.41 7.58 7.25
CA GLN A 166 -18.11 6.47 6.61
C GLN A 166 -18.62 6.86 5.22
N ALA A 167 -19.22 8.05 5.06
CA ALA A 167 -19.66 8.54 3.76
C ALA A 167 -18.48 8.72 2.79
N LYS A 168 -17.37 9.28 3.27
CA LYS A 168 -16.13 9.44 2.48
C LYS A 168 -15.56 8.09 2.03
N PHE A 169 -15.40 7.14 2.96
CA PHE A 169 -14.91 5.80 2.62
C PHE A 169 -15.90 5.03 1.72
N SER A 170 -17.20 5.20 1.90
CA SER A 170 -18.22 4.61 1.02
C SER A 170 -18.06 5.10 -0.43
N ASN A 171 -17.83 6.40 -0.63
CA ASN A 171 -17.50 6.96 -1.94
C ASN A 171 -16.22 6.34 -2.51
N MET A 172 -15.14 6.28 -1.71
CA MET A 172 -13.89 5.62 -2.12
C MET A 172 -14.12 4.19 -2.60
N TYR A 173 -14.88 3.38 -1.86
CA TYR A 173 -15.19 2.00 -2.23
C TYR A 173 -16.06 1.90 -3.48
N THR A 174 -16.97 2.86 -3.69
CA THR A 174 -17.75 2.96 -4.94
C THR A 174 -16.83 3.18 -6.14
N ILE A 175 -15.86 4.10 -6.02
CA ILE A 175 -14.86 4.35 -7.06
C ILE A 175 -13.97 3.11 -7.27
N LEU A 176 -13.53 2.44 -6.20
CA LEU A 176 -12.75 1.21 -6.29
C LEU A 176 -13.53 0.06 -6.94
N ALA A 177 -14.84 -0.04 -6.71
CA ALA A 177 -15.69 -1.02 -7.38
C ALA A 177 -15.75 -0.75 -8.89
N GLN A 178 -15.93 0.52 -9.28
CA GLN A 178 -15.89 0.93 -10.68
C GLN A 178 -14.52 0.65 -11.34
N LEU A 179 -13.41 0.87 -10.62
CA LEU A 179 -12.08 0.50 -11.09
C LEU A 179 -11.92 -1.01 -11.32
N ARG A 180 -12.53 -1.86 -10.47
CA ARG A 180 -12.54 -3.32 -10.67
C ARG A 180 -13.35 -3.73 -11.90
N GLU A 181 -14.42 -3.01 -12.20
CA GLU A 181 -15.25 -3.18 -13.40
C GLU A 181 -14.64 -2.56 -14.67
N ARG A 182 -13.36 -2.15 -14.61
CA ARG A 182 -12.63 -1.48 -15.71
C ARG A 182 -13.19 -0.11 -16.10
N ASN A 183 -13.88 0.57 -15.18
CA ASN A 183 -14.34 1.94 -15.36
C ASN A 183 -13.43 2.93 -14.60
N LEU A 184 -12.59 3.67 -15.33
CA LEU A 184 -11.65 4.65 -14.77
C LEU A 184 -12.26 6.04 -14.56
N LEU A 185 -13.43 6.33 -15.16
CA LEU A 185 -13.97 7.69 -15.20
C LEU A 185 -14.22 8.28 -13.81
N PRO A 186 -14.86 7.57 -12.85
CA PRO A 186 -15.10 8.12 -11.52
C PRO A 186 -13.80 8.45 -10.77
N ALA A 187 -12.75 7.64 -10.96
CA ALA A 187 -11.44 7.88 -10.35
C ALA A 187 -10.73 9.08 -10.97
N ILE A 188 -10.84 9.25 -12.30
CA ILE A 188 -10.28 10.41 -13.02
C ILE A 188 -10.98 11.69 -12.60
N GLU A 189 -12.31 11.68 -12.47
CA GLU A 189 -13.10 12.83 -12.02
C GLU A 189 -12.71 13.22 -10.59
N TRP A 190 -12.64 12.25 -9.68
CA TRP A 190 -12.17 12.49 -8.32
C TRP A 190 -10.75 13.08 -8.30
N ALA A 191 -9.82 12.54 -9.09
CA ALA A 191 -8.45 13.04 -9.15
C ALA A 191 -8.38 14.47 -9.72
N ARG A 192 -9.25 14.80 -10.68
CA ARG A 192 -9.35 16.14 -11.27
C ARG A 192 -9.89 17.17 -10.27
N GLU A 193 -10.91 16.81 -9.51
CA GLU A 193 -11.47 17.64 -8.43
C GLU A 193 -10.43 17.98 -7.37
N HIS A 194 -9.55 17.02 -7.03
CA HIS A 194 -8.52 17.16 -6.00
C HIS A 194 -7.12 17.48 -6.56
N SER A 195 -7.02 17.78 -7.86
CA SER A 195 -5.76 17.97 -8.60
C SER A 195 -4.80 18.94 -7.92
N SER A 196 -5.28 20.09 -7.45
CA SER A 196 -4.44 21.10 -6.79
C SER A 196 -3.82 20.62 -5.48
N GLU A 197 -4.50 19.75 -4.73
CA GLU A 197 -4.01 19.19 -3.47
C GLU A 197 -3.04 18.03 -3.74
N LEU A 198 -3.35 17.21 -4.74
CA LEU A 198 -2.48 16.13 -5.21
C LEU A 198 -1.15 16.68 -5.74
N GLU A 199 -1.17 17.78 -6.51
CA GLU A 199 0.04 18.42 -7.04
C GLU A 199 0.92 19.00 -5.92
N LYS A 200 0.34 19.63 -4.89
CA LYS A 200 1.09 20.13 -3.73
C LYS A 200 1.83 19.01 -3.00
N ARG A 201 1.26 17.80 -2.98
CA ARG A 201 1.86 16.59 -2.41
C ARG A 201 2.87 15.92 -3.35
N GLY A 202 2.98 16.39 -4.59
CA GLY A 202 3.83 15.80 -5.61
C GLY A 202 3.29 14.50 -6.20
N SER A 203 2.00 14.20 -5.98
CA SER A 203 1.36 12.99 -6.52
C SER A 203 1.29 13.03 -8.05
N ASN A 204 1.36 11.85 -8.66
CA ASN A 204 1.25 11.63 -10.10
C ASN A 204 -0.08 10.93 -10.48
N LEU A 205 -0.97 10.70 -9.51
CA LEU A 205 -2.15 9.86 -9.66
C LEU A 205 -3.07 10.29 -10.81
N GLU A 206 -3.33 11.59 -10.96
CA GLU A 206 -4.20 12.11 -12.03
C GLU A 206 -3.66 11.76 -13.42
N PHE A 207 -2.33 11.85 -13.62
CA PHE A 207 -1.71 11.49 -14.88
C PHE A 207 -1.74 9.97 -15.10
N GLU A 208 -1.44 9.16 -14.09
CA GLU A 208 -1.45 7.69 -14.22
C GLU A 208 -2.85 7.15 -14.56
N LEU A 209 -3.90 7.70 -13.96
CA LEU A 209 -5.30 7.38 -14.30
C LEU A 209 -5.64 7.77 -15.73
N THR A 210 -5.27 8.99 -16.15
CA THR A 210 -5.51 9.50 -17.51
C THR A 210 -4.73 8.69 -18.55
N LYS A 211 -3.48 8.33 -18.24
CA LYS A 211 -2.63 7.46 -19.07
C LYS A 211 -3.22 6.07 -19.21
N LEU A 212 -3.67 5.46 -18.12
CA LEU A 212 -4.30 4.14 -18.16
C LEU A 212 -5.59 4.17 -18.98
N GLN A 213 -6.40 5.23 -18.89
CA GLN A 213 -7.59 5.39 -19.73
C GLN A 213 -7.23 5.51 -21.21
N TYR A 214 -6.17 6.26 -21.55
CA TYR A 214 -5.68 6.32 -22.92
C TYR A 214 -5.26 4.94 -23.43
N VAL A 215 -4.45 4.20 -22.65
CA VAL A 215 -3.99 2.85 -23.00
C VAL A 215 -5.18 1.91 -23.17
N TRP A 216 -6.18 2.00 -22.29
CA TRP A 216 -7.38 1.18 -22.34
C TRP A 216 -8.22 1.43 -23.58
N LEU A 217 -8.41 2.69 -23.99
CA LEU A 217 -9.07 3.03 -25.26
C LEU A 217 -8.24 2.59 -26.47
N PHE A 218 -6.91 2.74 -26.40
CA PHE A 218 -6.00 2.39 -27.49
C PHE A 218 -6.04 0.91 -27.85
N GLN A 219 -6.23 0.02 -26.87
CA GLN A 219 -6.34 -1.43 -27.10
C GLN A 219 -7.59 -1.81 -27.95
N GLY A 220 -8.59 -0.93 -28.01
CA GLY A 220 -9.76 -1.08 -28.88
C GLY A 220 -10.76 -2.16 -28.44
N PRO A 221 -11.90 -2.25 -29.16
CA PRO A 221 -13.07 -3.03 -28.77
C PRO A 221 -12.80 -4.53 -28.63
N GLY A 222 -11.86 -5.08 -29.41
CA GLY A 222 -11.51 -6.50 -29.38
C GLY A 222 -10.82 -6.95 -28.09
N VAL A 223 -10.22 -6.02 -27.33
CA VAL A 223 -9.51 -6.32 -26.08
C VAL A 223 -10.25 -5.75 -24.88
N ASN A 224 -10.74 -4.51 -24.97
CA ASN A 224 -11.36 -3.83 -23.84
C ASN A 224 -12.86 -4.11 -23.67
N GLY A 225 -13.52 -4.71 -24.68
CA GLY A 225 -14.95 -5.03 -24.64
C GLY A 225 -15.88 -3.81 -24.61
N LEU A 226 -15.36 -2.61 -24.84
CA LEU A 226 -16.15 -1.38 -24.97
C LEU A 226 -16.81 -1.31 -26.36
N PRO A 227 -17.89 -0.52 -26.52
CA PRO A 227 -18.54 -0.34 -27.81
C PRO A 227 -17.55 0.07 -28.91
N ASP A 228 -17.73 -0.48 -30.12
CA ASP A 228 -16.97 -0.09 -31.30
C ASP A 228 -17.54 1.21 -31.88
N ASP A 229 -17.25 2.32 -31.19
CA ASP A 229 -17.66 3.66 -31.57
C ASP A 229 -16.46 4.59 -31.81
N SER A 230 -16.71 5.82 -32.25
CA SER A 230 -15.65 6.81 -32.50
C SER A 230 -14.82 7.20 -31.27
N ARG A 231 -15.22 6.76 -30.06
CA ARG A 231 -14.54 7.03 -28.79
C ARG A 231 -13.68 5.85 -28.34
N ASN A 232 -13.69 4.73 -29.06
CA ASN A 232 -12.87 3.56 -28.81
C ASN A 232 -11.82 3.35 -29.92
N GLY A 233 -10.78 2.55 -29.64
CA GLY A 233 -9.66 2.30 -30.53
C GLY A 233 -8.72 3.50 -30.67
N LEU A 234 -7.85 3.47 -31.68
CA LEU A 234 -6.83 4.50 -31.90
C LEU A 234 -7.42 5.91 -32.01
N LEU A 235 -8.51 6.07 -32.76
CA LEU A 235 -9.14 7.39 -32.96
C LEU A 235 -9.70 7.95 -31.65
N GLY A 236 -10.35 7.09 -30.86
CA GLY A 236 -10.86 7.43 -29.53
C GLY A 236 -9.73 7.83 -28.58
N ALA A 237 -8.65 7.05 -28.55
CA ALA A 237 -7.47 7.34 -27.75
C ALA A 237 -6.81 8.67 -28.14
N ILE A 238 -6.67 8.97 -29.45
CA ILE A 238 -6.13 10.26 -29.93
C ILE A 238 -7.00 11.43 -29.50
N THR A 239 -8.32 11.28 -29.62
CA THR A 239 -9.28 12.31 -29.22
C THR A 239 -9.17 12.58 -27.71
N TYR A 240 -9.17 11.51 -26.92
CA TYR A 240 -8.99 11.58 -25.47
C TYR A 240 -7.66 12.22 -25.07
N ALA A 241 -6.55 11.88 -25.73
CA ALA A 241 -5.24 12.46 -25.47
C ALA A 241 -5.22 13.97 -25.73
N ARG A 242 -5.87 14.44 -26.80
CA ARG A 242 -5.95 15.88 -27.12
C ARG A 242 -6.69 16.68 -26.05
N GLU A 243 -7.74 16.10 -25.49
CA GLU A 243 -8.55 16.75 -24.47
C GLU A 243 -7.86 16.78 -23.11
N ASN A 244 -7.14 15.72 -22.74
CA ASN A 244 -6.68 15.53 -21.36
C ASN A 244 -5.16 15.73 -21.16
N PHE A 245 -4.30 15.41 -22.14
CA PHE A 245 -2.85 15.43 -21.93
C PHE A 245 -2.22 16.83 -21.92
N GLY A 246 -2.91 17.85 -22.43
CA GLY A 246 -2.39 19.23 -22.49
C GLY A 246 -1.90 19.77 -21.15
N ARG A 247 -2.58 19.43 -20.05
CA ARG A 247 -2.27 19.91 -18.69
C ARG A 247 -1.00 19.28 -18.10
N PHE A 248 -0.68 18.06 -18.55
CA PHE A 248 0.42 17.25 -18.02
C PHE A 248 1.75 17.48 -18.76
N GLN A 249 1.75 18.24 -19.86
CA GLN A 249 2.94 18.44 -20.70
C GLN A 249 4.15 18.99 -19.94
N ALA A 250 3.95 19.84 -18.92
CA ALA A 250 5.05 20.41 -18.17
C ALA A 250 5.85 19.38 -17.34
N ARG A 251 5.17 18.37 -16.77
CA ARG A 251 5.80 17.33 -15.91
C ARG A 251 6.06 16.01 -16.65
N PHE A 252 5.16 15.60 -17.54
CA PHE A 252 5.12 14.25 -18.12
C PHE A 252 5.30 14.22 -19.64
N LEU A 253 6.03 15.20 -20.21
CA LEU A 253 6.23 15.30 -21.66
C LEU A 253 6.81 14.01 -22.28
N ARG A 254 7.75 13.36 -21.57
CA ARG A 254 8.41 12.15 -22.07
C ARG A 254 7.43 11.00 -22.20
N ASP A 255 6.59 10.76 -21.19
CA ASP A 255 5.55 9.74 -21.25
C ASP A 255 4.56 10.03 -22.37
N ILE A 256 4.10 11.28 -22.51
CA ILE A 256 3.20 11.69 -23.58
C ILE A 256 3.83 11.45 -24.97
N GLN A 257 5.12 11.73 -25.12
CA GLN A 257 5.86 11.45 -26.37
C GLN A 257 5.92 9.95 -26.66
N GLN A 258 6.18 9.12 -25.66
CA GLN A 258 6.20 7.66 -25.83
C GLN A 258 4.83 7.12 -26.23
N LEU A 259 3.75 7.55 -25.57
CA LEU A 259 2.38 7.18 -25.93
C LEU A 259 2.05 7.62 -27.37
N SER A 260 2.48 8.82 -27.76
CA SER A 260 2.25 9.31 -29.12
C SER A 260 3.06 8.55 -30.18
N ALA A 261 4.28 8.14 -29.86
CA ALA A 261 5.13 7.38 -30.78
C ALA A 261 4.66 5.93 -30.92
N ALA A 262 4.10 5.34 -29.86
CA ALA A 262 3.51 4.00 -29.88
C ALA A 262 2.35 3.87 -30.88
N MET A 263 1.67 4.97 -31.23
CA MET A 263 0.63 4.98 -32.26
C MET A 263 1.13 4.45 -33.62
N ALA A 264 2.39 4.71 -33.97
CA ALA A 264 2.98 4.20 -35.22
C ALA A 264 3.14 2.65 -35.21
N PHE A 265 3.08 2.03 -34.03
CA PHE A 265 3.24 0.60 -33.82
C PHE A 265 1.91 -0.09 -33.46
N GLU A 266 0.75 0.53 -33.69
CA GLU A 266 -0.57 -0.03 -33.34
C GLU A 266 -0.73 -1.49 -33.79
N SER A 267 -0.39 -1.78 -35.05
CA SER A 267 -0.50 -3.13 -35.64
C SER A 267 0.52 -4.14 -35.11
N ASN A 268 1.62 -3.68 -34.50
CA ASN A 268 2.65 -4.54 -33.94
C ASN A 268 3.17 -4.05 -32.58
N LEU A 269 2.25 -3.78 -31.65
CA LEU A 269 2.56 -3.18 -30.36
C LEU A 269 3.40 -4.12 -29.47
N GLN A 270 3.20 -5.44 -29.62
CA GLN A 270 3.87 -6.46 -28.81
C GLN A 270 5.36 -6.63 -29.12
N ASP A 271 5.77 -6.36 -30.36
CA ASP A 271 7.19 -6.35 -30.75
C ASP A 271 7.82 -4.95 -30.69
N SER A 272 7.03 -3.94 -30.29
CA SER A 272 7.49 -2.56 -30.24
C SER A 272 8.32 -2.27 -28.99
N PRO A 273 9.18 -1.23 -29.02
CA PRO A 273 9.86 -0.73 -27.83
C PRO A 273 8.92 -0.22 -26.72
N TYR A 274 7.64 -0.04 -27.02
CA TYR A 274 6.62 0.52 -26.13
C TYR A 274 5.76 -0.54 -25.44
N ARG A 275 6.00 -1.83 -25.69
CA ARG A 275 5.22 -2.95 -25.15
C ARG A 275 4.90 -2.79 -23.65
N HIS A 276 5.91 -2.53 -22.83
CA HIS A 276 5.76 -2.38 -21.37
C HIS A 276 4.83 -1.23 -20.95
N THR A 277 4.71 -0.18 -21.75
CA THR A 277 3.80 0.94 -21.45
C THR A 277 2.33 0.55 -21.63
N PHE A 278 2.05 -0.48 -22.44
CA PHE A 278 0.71 -0.97 -22.74
C PHE A 278 0.38 -2.30 -22.06
N GLU A 279 1.29 -2.81 -21.21
CA GLU A 279 1.04 -3.96 -20.34
C GLU A 279 0.10 -3.53 -19.20
N THR A 280 -1.16 -3.96 -19.26
CA THR A 280 -2.20 -3.53 -18.31
C THR A 280 -2.41 -4.47 -17.13
N ASP A 281 -1.74 -5.62 -17.07
CA ASP A 281 -2.06 -6.68 -16.10
C ASP A 281 -1.94 -6.21 -14.64
N SER A 282 -0.84 -5.52 -14.28
CA SER A 282 -0.64 -4.96 -12.94
C SER A 282 -1.14 -3.53 -12.79
N ALA A 283 -1.21 -2.76 -13.89
CA ALA A 283 -1.48 -1.33 -13.88
C ALA A 283 -2.78 -0.95 -13.15
N TRP A 284 -3.83 -1.74 -13.30
CA TRP A 284 -5.10 -1.50 -12.61
C TRP A 284 -4.99 -1.65 -11.09
N SER A 285 -4.24 -2.66 -10.63
CA SER A 285 -4.02 -2.88 -9.21
C SER A 285 -3.13 -1.80 -8.60
N GLU A 286 -2.11 -1.35 -9.33
CA GLU A 286 -1.19 -0.29 -8.92
C GLU A 286 -1.92 1.06 -8.83
N VAL A 287 -2.75 1.39 -9.82
CA VAL A 287 -3.55 2.61 -9.83
C VAL A 287 -4.59 2.59 -8.71
N ALA A 288 -5.25 1.45 -8.46
CA ALA A 288 -6.17 1.31 -7.34
C ALA A 288 -5.48 1.52 -5.97
N GLN A 289 -4.30 0.93 -5.78
CA GLN A 289 -3.51 1.14 -4.55
C GLN A 289 -3.05 2.59 -4.40
N SER A 290 -2.57 3.19 -5.49
CA SER A 290 -2.17 4.60 -5.49
C SER A 290 -3.37 5.51 -5.20
N PHE A 291 -4.54 5.22 -5.75
CA PHE A 291 -5.78 5.94 -5.47
C PHE A 291 -6.15 5.88 -3.99
N THR A 292 -6.18 4.69 -3.39
CA THR A 292 -6.46 4.53 -1.95
C THR A 292 -5.45 5.29 -1.08
N ARG A 293 -4.16 5.24 -1.44
CA ARG A 293 -3.11 5.95 -0.72
C ARG A 293 -3.31 7.46 -0.75
N GLU A 294 -3.57 8.02 -1.93
CA GLU A 294 -3.80 9.47 -2.08
C GLU A 294 -5.11 9.89 -1.42
N PHE A 295 -6.16 9.07 -1.52
CA PHE A 295 -7.44 9.32 -0.84
C PHE A 295 -7.27 9.44 0.68
N CYS A 296 -6.64 8.43 1.31
CA CYS A 296 -6.34 8.47 2.75
C CYS A 296 -5.47 9.68 3.11
N SER A 297 -4.46 9.95 2.29
CA SER A 297 -3.55 11.07 2.46
C SER A 297 -4.25 12.43 2.46
N LEU A 298 -5.25 12.65 1.57
CA LEU A 298 -6.04 13.87 1.53
C LEU A 298 -6.95 14.02 2.75
N LEU A 299 -7.40 12.91 3.33
CA LEU A 299 -8.12 12.90 4.61
C LEU A 299 -7.21 13.15 5.83
N GLY A 300 -5.90 13.38 5.63
CA GLY A 300 -4.93 13.50 6.72
C GLY A 300 -4.66 12.18 7.44
N LEU A 301 -5.01 11.06 6.81
CA LEU A 301 -4.84 9.71 7.32
C LEU A 301 -3.58 9.07 6.73
N SER A 302 -2.90 8.23 7.50
CA SER A 302 -1.81 7.37 7.00
C SER A 302 -2.30 6.48 5.86
N ALA A 303 -1.41 6.14 4.92
CA ALA A 303 -1.73 5.21 3.83
C ALA A 303 -2.22 3.86 4.37
N ASP A 304 -1.43 3.25 5.25
CA ASP A 304 -1.77 2.01 5.93
C ASP A 304 -2.45 2.27 7.27
N SER A 305 -3.29 1.34 7.70
CA SER A 305 -3.96 1.40 9.00
C SER A 305 -2.92 1.36 10.13
N PRO A 306 -2.93 2.32 11.09
CA PRO A 306 -2.03 2.30 12.24
C PRO A 306 -2.16 1.01 13.05
N LEU A 307 -3.38 0.45 13.15
CA LEU A 307 -3.62 -0.82 13.81
C LEU A 307 -2.92 -1.96 13.07
N TYR A 308 -3.07 -2.01 11.74
CA TYR A 308 -2.42 -3.02 10.91
C TYR A 308 -0.90 -2.98 11.04
N ILE A 309 -0.30 -1.79 10.94
CA ILE A 309 1.16 -1.60 11.07
C ILE A 309 1.63 -2.01 12.47
N SER A 310 0.93 -1.57 13.52
CA SER A 310 1.28 -1.88 14.92
C SER A 310 1.22 -3.38 15.20
N VAL A 311 0.16 -4.06 14.77
CA VAL A 311 0.00 -5.51 14.93
C VAL A 311 1.04 -6.27 14.12
N THR A 312 1.34 -5.84 12.90
CA THR A 312 2.33 -6.51 12.05
C THR A 312 3.74 -6.33 12.61
N ALA A 313 4.13 -5.13 13.00
CA ALA A 313 5.40 -4.87 13.67
C ALA A 313 5.50 -5.65 14.99
N GLY A 314 4.42 -5.70 15.78
CA GLY A 314 4.32 -6.49 16.99
C GLY A 314 4.51 -7.99 16.72
N ALA A 315 3.90 -8.54 15.66
CA ALA A 315 4.05 -9.93 15.27
C ALA A 315 5.48 -10.28 14.83
N ILE A 316 6.17 -9.35 14.16
CA ILE A 316 7.60 -9.49 13.81
C ILE A 316 8.48 -9.46 15.07
N ALA A 317 8.16 -8.56 16.00
CA ALA A 317 8.89 -8.36 17.24
C ALA A 317 8.74 -9.51 18.25
N LEU A 318 7.53 -10.06 18.35
CA LEU A 318 7.10 -10.95 19.42
C LEU A 318 8.01 -12.17 19.64
N PRO A 319 8.47 -12.92 18.62
CA PRO A 319 9.35 -14.07 18.83
C PRO A 319 10.69 -13.71 19.45
N THR A 320 11.24 -12.53 19.11
CA THR A 320 12.50 -12.03 19.65
C THR A 320 12.30 -11.59 21.10
N LEU A 321 11.23 -10.86 21.38
CA LEU A 321 10.88 -10.42 22.73
C LEU A 321 10.61 -11.59 23.67
N LEU A 322 9.93 -12.64 23.21
CA LEU A 322 9.70 -13.86 24.00
C LEU A 322 11.00 -14.60 24.35
N LYS A 323 11.94 -14.69 23.41
CA LYS A 323 13.26 -15.27 23.68
C LYS A 323 14.03 -14.46 24.73
N LEU A 324 13.99 -13.13 24.62
CA LEU A 324 14.64 -12.24 25.58
C LEU A 324 14.02 -12.36 26.96
N ALA A 325 12.69 -12.34 27.07
CA ALA A 325 11.97 -12.53 28.31
C ALA A 325 12.38 -13.83 29.04
N ASN A 326 12.51 -14.94 28.30
CA ASN A 326 12.99 -16.20 28.87
C ASN A 326 14.42 -16.11 29.41
N ILE A 327 15.34 -15.51 28.66
CA ILE A 327 16.74 -15.31 29.09
C ILE A 327 16.81 -14.39 30.32
N MET A 328 16.00 -13.34 30.36
CA MET A 328 15.97 -12.39 31.48
C MET A 328 15.43 -13.03 32.76
N LYS A 329 14.39 -13.87 32.64
CA LYS A 329 13.87 -14.68 33.76
C LYS A 329 14.92 -15.65 34.30
N GLU A 330 15.68 -16.28 33.41
CA GLU A 330 16.77 -17.21 33.79
C GLU A 330 17.94 -16.47 34.47
N LYS A 331 18.30 -15.28 33.97
CA LYS A 331 19.43 -14.49 34.49
C LYS A 331 19.07 -13.54 35.65
N ARG A 332 17.80 -13.44 36.04
CA ARG A 332 17.27 -12.47 37.04
C ARG A 332 17.71 -11.03 36.77
N THR A 333 17.78 -10.65 35.50
CA THR A 333 18.07 -9.28 35.09
C THR A 333 16.76 -8.61 34.69
N GLU A 334 16.42 -7.50 35.34
CA GLU A 334 15.22 -6.72 35.00
C GLU A 334 15.52 -5.71 33.89
N TRP A 335 14.56 -5.51 33.00
CA TRP A 335 14.62 -4.49 31.95
C TRP A 335 14.26 -3.13 32.55
N THR A 336 15.17 -2.17 32.53
CA THR A 336 15.01 -0.91 33.28
C THR A 336 14.82 0.33 32.39
N THR A 337 14.91 0.23 31.07
CA THR A 337 14.75 1.37 30.15
C THR A 337 13.34 1.41 29.54
N GLN A 338 12.59 2.47 29.83
CA GLN A 338 11.18 2.64 29.41
C GLN A 338 11.00 3.04 27.94
N HIS A 339 12.06 3.54 27.28
CA HIS A 339 11.97 4.20 25.96
C HIS A 339 12.71 3.46 24.85
N GLU A 340 13.34 2.32 25.15
CA GLU A 340 14.18 1.59 24.19
C GLU A 340 13.86 0.11 24.25
N LEU A 341 14.20 -0.61 23.18
CA LEU A 341 14.13 -2.07 23.14
C LEU A 341 15.52 -2.67 23.44
N PRO A 342 15.59 -3.84 24.09
CA PRO A 342 16.86 -4.51 24.41
C PRO A 342 17.66 -4.93 23.19
N VAL A 343 16.96 -5.16 22.09
CA VAL A 343 17.51 -5.69 20.86
C VAL A 343 16.81 -4.98 19.71
N GLU A 344 17.59 -4.68 18.68
CA GLU A 344 17.08 -4.16 17.43
C GLU A 344 16.19 -5.20 16.75
N ILE A 345 14.99 -4.77 16.39
CA ILE A 345 14.02 -5.63 15.69
C ILE A 345 14.12 -5.29 14.21
N PRO A 346 14.53 -6.23 13.34
CA PRO A 346 14.70 -5.97 11.93
C PRO A 346 13.33 -5.81 11.26
N LEU A 347 12.80 -4.59 11.28
CA LEU A 347 11.57 -4.24 10.60
C LEU A 347 11.83 -4.03 9.10
N PRO A 348 10.87 -4.35 8.23
CA PRO A 348 10.95 -4.02 6.81
C PRO A 348 11.13 -2.52 6.59
N ARG A 349 11.81 -2.13 5.51
CA ARG A 349 12.01 -0.71 5.13
C ARG A 349 10.70 0.06 4.94
N SER A 350 9.59 -0.62 4.64
CA SER A 350 8.27 -0.01 4.54
C SER A 350 7.73 0.49 5.89
N MET A 351 8.29 0.04 7.01
CA MET A 351 7.91 0.44 8.38
C MET A 351 8.93 1.38 9.03
N THR A 352 9.99 1.77 8.31
CA THR A 352 10.99 2.73 8.78
C THR A 352 10.67 4.11 8.22
N TYR A 353 9.97 4.93 9.01
CA TYR A 353 9.47 6.25 8.57
C TYR A 353 10.46 7.40 8.81
N HIS A 354 11.49 7.18 9.63
CA HIS A 354 12.47 8.18 10.00
C HIS A 354 13.89 7.66 9.80
N ALA A 355 14.77 8.54 9.32
CA ALA A 355 16.19 8.25 9.28
C ALA A 355 16.73 8.20 10.72
N ILE A 356 17.34 7.08 11.08
CA ILE A 356 17.99 6.89 12.37
C ILE A 356 19.49 7.08 12.17
N PHE A 357 20.10 7.95 12.98
CA PHE A 357 21.55 8.05 13.06
C PHE A 357 22.03 7.53 14.41
N VAL A 358 22.94 6.56 14.38
CA VAL A 358 23.62 6.05 15.56
C VAL A 358 25.03 6.63 15.58
N CYS A 359 25.40 7.30 16.66
CA CYS A 359 26.72 7.91 16.76
C CYS A 359 27.80 6.83 16.86
N PRO A 360 28.84 6.84 16.00
CA PRO A 360 29.88 5.81 16.04
C PRO A 360 30.75 5.87 17.31
N VAL A 361 30.75 7.01 18.02
CA VAL A 361 31.55 7.23 19.22
C VAL A 361 30.79 6.85 20.49
N SER A 362 29.56 7.35 20.67
CA SER A 362 28.75 7.00 21.84
C SER A 362 28.00 5.68 21.69
N LYS A 363 27.82 5.19 20.46
CA LYS A 363 26.96 4.04 20.11
C LYS A 363 25.50 4.23 20.52
N GLU A 364 25.09 5.49 20.67
CA GLU A 364 23.72 5.89 21.02
C GLU A 364 23.04 6.51 19.79
N GLN A 365 21.73 6.33 19.70
CA GLN A 365 20.90 6.98 18.68
C GLN A 365 20.83 8.49 18.95
N SER A 366 20.95 9.30 17.89
CA SER A 366 20.77 10.75 18.01
C SER A 366 19.32 11.12 18.26
N THR A 367 19.10 12.09 19.13
CA THR A 367 17.79 12.67 19.44
C THR A 367 17.72 14.12 18.95
N GLU A 368 16.56 14.77 19.09
CA GLU A 368 16.44 16.21 18.78
C GLU A 368 17.34 17.07 19.68
N GLN A 369 17.51 16.67 20.94
CA GLN A 369 18.38 17.33 21.91
C GLN A 369 19.86 17.03 21.67
N ASN A 370 20.18 15.83 21.17
CA ASN A 370 21.53 15.38 20.81
C ASN A 370 21.64 15.00 19.32
N PRO A 371 21.51 15.98 18.40
CA PRO A 371 21.43 15.72 16.97
C PRO A 371 22.78 15.30 16.37
N PRO A 372 22.79 14.70 15.16
CA PRO A 372 24.00 14.47 14.41
C PRO A 372 24.64 15.81 13.99
N MET A 373 25.91 15.97 14.31
CA MET A 373 26.72 17.14 14.00
C MET A 373 27.83 16.74 13.02
N MET A 374 27.99 17.54 11.96
CA MET A 374 29.03 17.30 10.97
C MET A 374 30.31 18.07 11.33
N MET A 375 31.43 17.36 11.30
CA MET A 375 32.77 17.93 11.49
C MET A 375 33.32 18.52 10.19
N PRO A 376 34.30 19.46 10.21
CA PRO A 376 34.95 19.98 9.01
C PRO A 376 35.58 18.92 8.11
N CYS A 377 35.92 17.75 8.66
CA CYS A 377 36.43 16.60 7.92
C CYS A 377 35.32 15.74 7.27
N GLY A 378 34.05 16.12 7.38
CA GLY A 378 32.89 15.42 6.78
C GLY A 378 32.30 14.29 7.63
N HIS A 379 32.97 13.86 8.69
CA HIS A 379 32.43 12.85 9.62
C HIS A 379 31.29 13.41 10.46
N VAL A 380 30.30 12.56 10.75
CA VAL A 380 29.13 12.91 11.55
C VAL A 380 29.20 12.20 12.92
N VAL A 381 28.98 12.94 14.00
CA VAL A 381 28.95 12.44 15.39
C VAL A 381 27.84 13.17 16.15
N ALA A 382 27.31 12.57 17.23
CA ALA A 382 26.31 13.24 18.06
C ALA A 382 26.88 14.52 18.72
N LYS A 383 26.03 15.52 18.93
CA LYS A 383 26.39 16.82 19.52
C LYS A 383 27.14 16.70 20.84
N GLU A 384 26.69 15.85 21.74
CA GLU A 384 27.36 15.62 23.02
C GLU A 384 28.73 14.97 22.84
N SER A 385 28.83 13.95 21.98
CA SER A 385 30.10 13.31 21.65
C SER A 385 31.09 14.33 21.06
N LEU A 386 30.61 15.23 20.19
CA LEU A 386 31.41 16.32 19.65
C LEU A 386 31.87 17.30 20.74
N GLN A 387 31.00 17.67 21.67
CA GLN A 387 31.34 18.56 22.79
C GLN A 387 32.32 17.93 23.78
N ARG A 388 32.26 16.61 24.00
CA ARG A 388 33.25 15.88 24.82
C ARG A 388 34.59 15.78 24.10
N LEU A 389 34.58 15.50 22.80
CA LEU A 389 35.78 15.45 21.95
C LEU A 389 36.48 16.83 21.85
N SER A 390 35.72 17.92 21.84
CA SER A 390 36.29 19.28 21.78
C SER A 390 36.90 19.75 23.10
N LYS A 391 36.46 19.20 24.24
CA LYS A 391 37.03 19.50 25.56
C LYS A 391 38.29 18.70 25.89
N GLY A 392 38.43 17.49 25.34
CA GLY A 392 39.54 16.56 25.66
C GLY A 392 40.86 16.80 24.91
N TYR A 393 40.84 17.64 23.88
CA TYR A 393 42.03 17.96 23.09
C TYR A 393 42.17 19.47 22.97
N CYS A 394 43.35 20.02 23.28
CA CYS A 394 43.73 21.38 22.91
C CYS A 394 43.79 21.52 21.37
N TRP A 395 42.63 21.64 20.71
CA TRP A 395 42.53 22.05 19.31
C TRP A 395 42.78 23.55 19.11
N ALA A 396 43.00 24.29 20.20
CA ALA A 396 43.30 25.73 20.21
C ALA A 396 44.58 26.11 19.42
N GLY A 397 45.47 25.16 19.11
CA GLY A 397 46.78 25.46 18.51
C GLY A 397 46.87 25.39 16.97
N ARG A 398 45.90 24.79 16.25
CA ARG A 398 46.07 24.56 14.78
C ARG A 398 44.87 24.90 13.91
N PHE A 399 43.72 25.17 14.50
CA PHE A 399 42.58 25.77 13.83
C PHE A 399 42.07 26.88 14.73
N GLY A 400 42.45 28.13 14.41
CA GLY A 400 41.94 29.31 15.09
C GLY A 400 40.42 29.26 15.21
N ASP A 401 39.94 29.74 16.37
CA ASP A 401 38.56 29.80 16.84
C ASP A 401 37.49 29.59 15.74
N ARG A 402 37.15 28.31 15.52
CA ARG A 402 36.08 27.86 14.62
C ARG A 402 35.01 27.09 15.40
N SER A 403 34.79 27.49 16.64
CA SER A 403 33.61 27.11 17.42
C SER A 403 32.29 27.35 16.65
N ASN A 404 32.29 28.28 15.68
CA ASN A 404 31.15 28.65 14.84
C ASN A 404 31.01 27.89 13.50
N LYS A 405 31.72 26.78 13.23
CA LYS A 405 31.62 26.05 11.93
C LYS A 405 30.97 24.66 11.99
N TRP A 406 30.47 24.24 13.14
CA TRP A 406 29.78 22.95 13.27
C TRP A 406 28.31 23.14 12.91
N THR A 407 27.87 22.50 11.83
CA THR A 407 26.48 22.55 11.40
C THR A 407 25.79 21.23 11.72
N LYS A 408 24.50 21.31 12.07
CA LYS A 408 23.63 20.14 12.13
C LYS A 408 23.71 19.43 10.78
N ALA A 409 23.93 18.11 10.78
CA ALA A 409 23.92 17.35 9.54
C ALA A 409 22.53 17.44 8.90
N PRO A 410 22.41 17.47 7.56
CA PRO A 410 21.12 17.36 6.91
C PRO A 410 20.51 16.01 7.28
N THR A 411 19.49 16.02 8.12
CA THR A 411 18.62 14.88 8.36
C THR A 411 17.39 15.14 7.52
N ASP A 412 17.43 14.78 6.24
CA ASP A 412 16.31 15.04 5.34
C ASP A 412 15.07 14.28 5.84
N SER A 413 14.17 15.00 6.49
CA SER A 413 12.77 14.63 6.65
C SER A 413 12.12 14.75 5.27
N VAL A 414 11.55 13.66 4.79
CA VAL A 414 10.79 13.56 3.55
C VAL A 414 9.64 14.57 3.58
N HIS A 415 9.85 15.76 3.03
CA HIS A 415 8.84 16.67 2.47
C HIS A 415 9.53 17.92 1.89
N ALA A 416 10.17 17.78 0.72
CA ALA A 416 10.43 18.89 -0.18
C ALA A 416 10.71 18.35 -1.59
N ALA A 417 9.78 18.57 -2.53
CA ALA A 417 10.04 18.39 -3.94
C ALA A 417 11.13 19.40 -4.41
N PRO A 418 12.05 19.04 -5.32
CA PRO A 418 13.03 19.99 -5.83
C PRO A 418 12.36 20.96 -6.80
N GLN A 419 12.24 22.23 -6.40
CA GLN A 419 11.88 23.32 -7.31
C GLN A 419 13.14 23.77 -8.04
N GLU A 420 13.29 23.38 -9.31
CA GLU A 420 14.39 23.84 -10.17
C GLU A 420 14.31 25.36 -10.37
N ARG A 421 15.31 26.10 -9.87
CA ARG A 421 15.55 27.50 -10.25
C ARG A 421 16.65 27.54 -11.30
N GLY A 422 16.38 28.27 -12.38
CA GLY A 422 17.28 28.52 -13.51
C GLY A 422 18.57 29.28 -13.16
N PRO A 423 19.44 29.50 -14.16
CA PRO A 423 20.89 29.45 -13.99
C PRO A 423 21.48 30.79 -13.52
N GLY A 424 22.26 30.73 -12.44
CA GLY A 424 23.12 31.82 -11.97
C GLY A 424 24.34 31.25 -11.27
N HIS A 425 25.52 31.63 -11.73
CA HIS A 425 26.84 31.10 -11.40
C HIS A 425 27.14 30.87 -9.91
N GLY A 426 27.72 29.71 -9.58
CA GLY A 426 28.39 29.46 -8.29
C GLY A 426 28.55 27.97 -7.97
N ARG A 427 29.72 27.42 -8.30
CA ARG A 427 30.07 25.99 -8.15
C ARG A 427 30.18 25.61 -6.65
N LEU A 428 29.18 24.90 -6.11
CA LEU A 428 29.27 24.10 -4.88
C LEU A 428 28.62 22.74 -5.14
N THR A 429 29.45 21.72 -5.32
CA THR A 429 29.03 20.33 -5.44
C THR A 429 28.41 19.87 -4.11
N LYS A 430 27.08 19.81 -4.03
CA LYS A 430 26.38 19.02 -3.00
C LYS A 430 26.46 17.56 -3.42
N VAL A 431 27.35 16.79 -2.78
CA VAL A 431 27.30 15.34 -2.81
C VAL A 431 26.31 14.90 -1.73
N PRO A 432 25.23 14.16 -2.04
CA PRO A 432 24.40 13.57 -1.01
C PRO A 432 25.22 12.49 -0.29
N VAL A 433 25.38 12.63 1.02
CA VAL A 433 25.99 11.59 1.87
C VAL A 433 24.95 10.50 2.04
N THR A 434 25.04 9.46 1.23
CA THR A 434 24.38 8.19 1.50
C THR A 434 25.08 7.59 2.71
N ILE A 435 24.36 7.43 3.83
CA ILE A 435 24.84 6.65 4.97
C ILE A 435 24.86 5.19 4.52
N VAL A 436 26.06 4.72 4.19
CA VAL A 436 26.35 3.33 3.83
C VAL A 436 26.41 2.51 5.11
N GLU A 437 25.47 1.59 5.29
CA GLU A 437 25.68 0.44 6.16
C GLU A 437 26.68 -0.50 5.49
N SER A 438 27.69 -0.88 6.27
CA SER A 438 28.75 -1.80 5.91
C SER A 438 28.19 -3.19 5.55
N ASN A 439 28.17 -3.52 4.26
CA ASN A 439 28.59 -4.85 3.84
C ASN A 439 29.19 -4.84 2.44
N SER A 440 30.30 -5.57 2.32
CA SER A 440 31.19 -5.65 1.18
C SER A 440 30.57 -6.41 0.00
N ARG A 441 30.86 -5.90 -1.21
CA ARG A 441 30.75 -6.48 -2.58
C ARG A 441 29.63 -5.91 -3.48
N TYR A 442 30.07 -5.55 -4.70
CA TYR A 442 29.35 -5.14 -5.91
C TYR A 442 29.03 -3.65 -6.12
N VAL A 443 30.05 -2.93 -6.60
CA VAL A 443 29.90 -1.82 -7.55
C VAL A 443 30.85 -2.09 -8.72
N GLN A 444 30.33 -2.51 -9.87
CA GLN A 444 30.93 -2.25 -11.17
C GLN A 444 29.90 -2.48 -12.27
N GLU A 445 29.95 -1.62 -13.28
CA GLU A 445 29.14 -1.58 -14.51
C GLU A 445 27.79 -0.85 -14.41
N GLN A 446 27.78 0.41 -14.84
CA GLN A 446 26.82 1.03 -15.79
C GLN A 446 27.19 2.52 -15.94
N TRP A 447 28.30 2.77 -16.65
CA TRP A 447 28.58 4.06 -17.29
C TRP A 447 29.00 3.76 -18.72
N GLY A 448 28.11 3.99 -19.67
CA GLY A 448 28.41 3.87 -21.10
C GLY A 448 27.18 4.15 -21.95
N GLY A 449 27.15 5.30 -22.62
CA GLY A 449 26.21 5.54 -23.72
C GLY A 449 25.68 6.96 -23.85
N TYR A 450 26.55 7.89 -24.25
CA TYR A 450 26.14 9.12 -24.94
C TYR A 450 25.83 8.82 -26.42
N TYR A 451 25.01 9.69 -27.04
CA TYR A 451 24.47 9.71 -28.43
C TYR A 451 23.16 8.91 -28.61
N SER A 452 22.08 9.44 -29.20
CA SER A 452 21.96 10.38 -30.31
C SER A 452 20.64 11.19 -30.27
N ASN A 453 20.74 12.45 -30.72
CA ASN A 453 19.65 13.39 -30.96
C ASN A 453 18.86 13.04 -32.24
N ALA A 454 17.56 12.77 -32.09
CA ALA A 454 16.51 13.06 -33.09
C ALA A 454 15.17 12.90 -32.34
N SER A 455 14.45 13.96 -31.97
CA SER A 455 13.51 14.62 -32.88
C SER A 455 13.04 15.92 -32.22
N ARG A 456 13.44 17.07 -32.77
CA ARG A 456 12.74 18.34 -32.57
C ARG A 456 11.86 18.58 -33.78
N THR A 457 10.74 19.25 -33.52
CA THR A 457 9.73 19.80 -34.45
C THR A 457 8.85 18.83 -35.23
N ALA A 458 7.59 18.69 -34.79
CA ALA A 458 6.38 18.81 -35.63
C ALA A 458 5.11 18.77 -34.76
N TRP A 459 4.69 19.92 -34.21
CA TRP A 459 3.32 20.13 -33.75
C TRP A 459 2.78 21.40 -34.41
N THR A 460 2.40 21.29 -35.68
CA THR A 460 1.52 22.24 -36.35
C THR A 460 0.82 21.55 -37.53
N LYS A 461 -0.50 21.75 -37.61
CA LYS A 461 -1.44 21.33 -38.67
C LYS A 461 -1.73 19.82 -38.80
N TRP A 462 -2.77 19.40 -38.07
CA TRP A 462 -3.64 18.33 -38.56
C TRP A 462 -4.67 18.95 -39.50
N GLY A 463 -4.41 18.83 -40.80
CA GLY A 463 -5.31 19.17 -41.89
C GLY A 463 -5.10 18.15 -43.00
N LEU A 464 -6.20 17.52 -43.42
CA LEU A 464 -6.30 16.49 -44.46
C LEU A 464 -5.45 16.78 -45.72
N GLY A 465 -4.84 15.75 -46.30
CA GLY A 465 -4.22 15.82 -47.62
C GLY A 465 -3.36 14.62 -47.99
N GLU A 466 -4.00 13.65 -48.64
CA GLU A 466 -3.51 12.66 -49.63
C GLU A 466 -2.11 12.04 -49.56
N ILE A 467 -2.15 10.71 -49.56
CA ILE A 467 -1.09 9.73 -49.73
C ILE A 467 -0.49 9.84 -51.15
N ARG A 468 0.84 9.97 -51.24
CA ARG A 468 1.60 9.55 -52.42
C ARG A 468 2.82 8.71 -51.99
N LYS A 469 2.86 7.50 -52.56
CA LYS A 469 3.95 6.54 -52.52
C LYS A 469 5.21 7.12 -53.15
N GLU A 470 6.37 6.84 -52.58
CA GLU A 470 7.61 6.71 -53.34
C GLU A 470 8.47 5.59 -52.73
N GLU A 471 8.66 4.54 -53.52
CA GLU A 471 9.61 3.45 -53.33
C GLU A 471 11.03 3.95 -53.61
N SER A 472 12.00 3.55 -52.80
CA SER A 472 13.38 3.44 -53.28
C SER A 472 14.16 2.42 -52.46
N ASP A 473 14.41 1.29 -53.11
CA ASP A 473 15.47 0.31 -52.87
C ASP A 473 16.80 0.96 -52.51
N MET A 474 17.55 0.35 -51.59
CA MET A 474 19.00 0.15 -51.79
C MET A 474 19.56 -0.87 -50.78
N SER A 475 19.86 -2.05 -51.32
CA SER A 475 20.74 -3.05 -50.75
C SER A 475 22.19 -2.56 -50.67
N HIS A 476 22.92 -2.85 -49.58
CA HIS A 476 24.17 -3.63 -49.61
C HIS A 476 24.80 -3.80 -48.22
N ARG A 477 25.25 -5.04 -48.00
CA ARG A 477 25.99 -5.62 -46.85
C ARG A 477 27.47 -5.17 -46.86
N PRO A 478 28.32 -5.40 -45.82
CA PRO A 478 28.59 -6.76 -45.32
C PRO A 478 28.93 -6.99 -43.83
N ARG A 479 28.92 -8.31 -43.56
CA ARG A 479 29.28 -9.07 -42.36
C ARG A 479 30.70 -8.79 -41.87
N VAL A 480 30.89 -8.83 -40.54
CA VAL A 480 32.14 -9.28 -39.92
C VAL A 480 31.81 -10.31 -38.84
N ALA A 481 32.58 -11.40 -38.86
CA ALA A 481 32.44 -12.60 -38.07
C ALA A 481 33.09 -12.49 -36.69
N SER A 482 32.48 -13.18 -35.73
CA SER A 482 33.09 -14.18 -34.84
C SER A 482 34.45 -13.89 -34.20
N LEU A 483 34.48 -13.88 -32.86
CA LEU A 483 35.54 -14.52 -32.07
C LEU A 483 34.98 -14.91 -30.69
N ARG A 484 34.96 -16.23 -30.45
CA ARG A 484 34.78 -16.87 -29.15
C ARG A 484 36.03 -16.64 -28.29
N SER A 485 35.88 -16.43 -26.99
CA SER A 485 36.90 -16.81 -26.02
C SER A 485 36.26 -17.28 -24.71
N THR A 486 36.34 -18.60 -24.52
CA THR A 486 36.21 -19.39 -23.30
C THR A 486 37.31 -19.06 -22.29
N TYR A 487 36.97 -18.89 -21.00
CA TYR A 487 37.81 -19.15 -19.83
C TYR A 487 36.88 -19.41 -18.62
N CYS A 488 36.68 -20.67 -18.17
CA CYS A 488 37.35 -21.33 -17.02
C CYS A 488 37.50 -20.43 -15.78
N ARG A 489 36.73 -20.62 -14.69
CA ARG A 489 36.74 -21.67 -13.63
C ARG A 489 37.35 -21.10 -12.33
N GLN A 490 36.66 -21.37 -11.22
CA GLN A 490 37.16 -21.42 -9.83
C GLN A 490 37.59 -20.09 -9.18
N ILE A 491 36.73 -19.56 -8.29
CA ILE A 491 36.78 -19.68 -6.81
C ILE A 491 35.42 -19.26 -6.25
#